data_AF-A0A963AWP4-F1
#
_entry.id   AF-A0A963AWP4-F1
#
_cell.length_a   1.000
_cell.length_b   1.000
_cell.length_c   1.000
_cell.angle_alpha   90.00
_cell.angle_beta   90.00
_cell.angle_gamma   90.00
#
_symmetry.space_group_name_H-M   'P 1'
#
loop_
_entity.id
_entity.type
_entity.pdbx_description
1 polymer ?
#
loop_
_entity_poly.entity_id
_entity_poly.type
_entity_poly.pdbx_seq_one_letter_code
_entity_poly.pdbx_strand_id
1 'polypeptide(L)' 'MSEADAATAREWSQLSDDERLRLRIDYGAYLDTLPPTCSLDEKHTRFGNWLAERDIHYSTSD' A
#
# COMPACT_ATOMS: atom_id res chain seq x y z
N MET A 1 2.60 -26.92 5.17
CA MET A 1 2.77 -25.49 5.52
C MET A 1 1.47 -24.81 5.18
N SER A 2 1.00 -23.98 6.10
CA SER A 2 -0.40 -23.62 6.37
C SER A 2 -1.14 -22.92 5.22
N GLU A 3 -2.40 -23.31 5.03
CA GLU A 3 -3.39 -22.68 4.14
C GLU A 3 -4.12 -21.48 4.80
N ALA A 4 -3.57 -20.91 5.87
CA ALA A 4 -4.17 -19.85 6.68
C ALA A 4 -3.63 -18.43 6.39
N ASP A 5 -2.70 -18.29 5.45
CA ASP A 5 -2.02 -17.01 5.15
C ASP A 5 -2.68 -16.24 3.98
N ALA A 6 -3.60 -16.86 3.25
CA ALA A 6 -4.29 -16.22 2.12
C ALA A 6 -5.61 -15.52 2.51
N ALA A 7 -6.06 -15.65 3.76
CA ALA A 7 -7.36 -15.15 4.22
C ALA A 7 -7.32 -13.84 5.03
N THR A 8 -6.13 -13.23 5.21
CA THR A 8 -5.97 -12.00 6.01
C THR A 8 -5.41 -10.80 5.23
N ALA A 9 -5.18 -10.96 3.93
CA ALA A 9 -4.79 -9.82 3.10
C ALA A 9 -6.00 -8.88 2.93
N ARG A 10 -5.89 -7.66 3.46
CA ARG A 10 -6.99 -6.67 3.47
C ARG A 10 -7.00 -5.92 2.15
N GLU A 11 -8.16 -5.83 1.50
CA GLU A 11 -8.27 -5.00 0.30
C GLU A 11 -8.23 -3.53 0.67
N TRP A 12 -7.47 -2.72 -0.08
CA TRP A 12 -7.41 -1.27 0.12
C TRP A 12 -8.81 -0.63 0.12
N SER A 13 -9.70 -1.09 -0.75
CA SER A 13 -11.08 -0.60 -0.86
C SER A 13 -11.96 -0.98 0.33
N GLN A 14 -11.58 -2.00 1.11
CA GLN A 14 -12.27 -2.42 2.33
C GLN A 14 -11.76 -1.71 3.60
N LEU A 15 -10.67 -0.94 3.49
CA LEU A 15 -10.14 -0.13 4.59
C LEU A 15 -11.02 1.08 4.85
N SER A 16 -11.20 1.41 6.14
CA SER A 16 -11.90 2.63 6.52
C SER A 16 -11.13 3.87 6.07
N ASP A 17 -11.81 4.99 5.85
CA ASP A 17 -11.19 6.25 5.43
C ASP A 17 -10.07 6.69 6.37
N ASP A 18 -10.24 6.53 7.69
CA ASP A 18 -9.19 6.78 8.68
C ASP A 18 -7.93 5.92 8.48
N GLU A 19 -8.10 4.63 8.14
CA GLU A 19 -6.98 3.73 7.90
C GLU A 19 -6.26 4.08 6.59
N ARG A 20 -7.02 4.34 5.52
CA ARG A 20 -6.47 4.80 4.24
C ARG A 20 -5.72 6.12 4.40
N LEU A 21 -6.25 7.03 5.21
CA LEU A 21 -5.61 8.30 5.53
C LEU A 21 -4.30 8.09 6.28
N ARG A 22 -4.29 7.28 7.35
CA ARG A 22 -3.07 6.96 8.10
C ARG A 22 -2.01 6.34 7.19
N LEU A 23 -2.37 5.37 6.36
CA LEU A 23 -1.45 4.72 5.43
C LEU A 23 -0.87 5.70 4.41
N ARG A 24 -1.66 6.67 3.93
CA ARG A 24 -1.16 7.73 3.04
C ARG A 24 -0.18 8.68 3.74
N ILE A 25 -0.44 9.02 5.01
CA ILE A 25 0.47 9.85 5.81
C ILE A 25 1.80 9.10 6.04
N ASP A 26 1.72 7.84 6.44
CA ASP A 26 2.88 6.97 6.69
C ASP A 26 3.70 6.77 5.41
N TYR A 27 3.01 6.55 4.28
CA TYR A 27 3.66 6.48 2.97
C TYR A 27 4.32 7.80 2.57
N GLY A 28 3.72 8.95 2.91
CA GLY A 28 4.35 10.26 2.72
C GLY A 28 5.67 10.38 3.47
N ALA A 29 5.69 10.02 4.76
CA ALA A 29 6.92 10.00 5.55
C ALA A 29 7.96 9.02 5.00
N TYR A 30 7.53 7.86 4.50
CA TYR A 30 8.41 6.91 3.81
C TYR A 30 9.00 7.50 2.53
N LEU A 31 8.21 8.23 1.73
CA LEU A 31 8.68 8.89 0.51
C LEU A 31 9.76 9.95 0.80
N ASP A 32 9.64 10.71 1.90
CA ASP A 32 10.65 11.68 2.34
C ASP A 32 12.03 11.03 2.63
N THR A 33 12.07 9.74 2.96
CA THR A 33 13.32 9.00 3.18
C THR A 33 13.97 8.47 1.90
N LEU A 34 13.26 8.54 0.77
CA LEU A 34 13.68 7.94 -0.48
C LEU A 34 14.15 8.99 -1.49
N PRO A 35 15.01 8.61 -2.46
CA PRO A 35 15.35 9.51 -3.55
C PRO A 35 14.08 9.93 -4.31
N PRO A 36 13.99 11.20 -4.73
CA PRO A 36 12.83 11.70 -5.46
C PRO A 36 12.69 10.96 -6.79
N THR A 37 11.56 10.29 -6.98
CA THR A 37 11.21 9.63 -8.24
C THR A 37 10.35 10.58 -9.08
N CYS A 38 10.78 10.93 -10.29
CA CYS A 38 10.01 11.79 -11.20
C CYS A 38 8.90 11.05 -11.98
N SER A 39 8.72 9.74 -11.77
CA SER A 39 7.76 8.93 -12.52
C SER A 39 6.53 8.60 -11.66
N LEU A 40 5.34 9.01 -12.14
CA LEU A 40 4.06 8.72 -11.49
C LEU A 40 3.81 7.20 -11.39
N ASP A 41 4.16 6.46 -12.44
CA ASP A 41 4.02 5.01 -12.52
C ASP A 41 4.86 4.29 -11.44
N GLU A 42 6.09 4.78 -11.23
CA GLU A 42 6.97 4.27 -10.18
C GLU A 42 6.44 4.59 -8.79
N LYS A 43 5.79 5.74 -8.61
CA LYS A 43 5.12 6.10 -7.34
C LYS A 43 3.94 5.16 -7.04
N HIS A 44 3.15 4.77 -8.05
CA HIS A 44 2.06 3.82 -7.89
C HIS A 44 2.57 2.41 -7.60
N THR A 45 3.57 1.94 -8.36
CA THR A 45 4.20 0.64 -8.14
C THR A 45 4.83 0.56 -6.75
N ARG A 46 5.55 1.59 -6.32
CA ARG A 46 6.14 1.66 -4.98
C ARG A 46 5.08 1.69 -3.88
N PHE A 47 3.96 2.38 -4.11
CA PHE A 47 2.85 2.40 -3.15
C PHE A 47 2.20 1.03 -3.01
N GLY A 48 1.92 0.35 -4.13
CA GLY A 48 1.40 -1.01 -4.13
C GLY A 48 2.34 -2.00 -3.44
N ASN A 49 3.65 -1.92 -3.72
CA ASN A 49 4.64 -2.77 -3.05
C ASN A 49 4.72 -2.49 -1.54
N TRP A 50 4.71 -1.22 -1.14
CA TRP A 50 4.75 -0.82 0.28
C TRP A 50 3.50 -1.27 1.05
N LEU A 51 2.34 -1.32 0.39
CA LEU A 51 1.10 -1.87 0.94
C LEU A 51 1.12 -3.40 1.00
N ALA A 52 1.69 -4.07 -0.02
CA ALA A 52 1.83 -5.52 -0.04
C ALA A 52 2.71 -6.05 1.12
N GLU A 53 3.75 -5.30 1.52
CA GLU A 53 4.54 -5.60 2.73
C GLU A 53 3.73 -5.54 4.03
N ARG A 54 2.52 -4.96 4.00
CA ARG A 54 1.60 -4.82 5.14
C ARG A 54 0.36 -5.68 4.98
N ASP A 55 0.39 -6.67 4.09
CA ASP A 55 -0.75 -7.53 3.75
C ASP A 55 -1.95 -6.74 3.23
N ILE A 56 -1.72 -5.61 2.55
CA ILE A 56 -2.76 -4.79 1.95
C ILE A 56 -2.68 -4.87 0.44
N HIS A 57 -3.74 -5.39 -0.18
CA HIS A 57 -3.84 -5.45 -1.63
C HIS A 57 -4.37 -4.13 -2.20
N TYR A 58 -3.52 -3.46 -2.98
CA TYR A 58 -3.88 -2.28 -3.75
C TYR A 58 -4.06 -2.66 -5.23
N SER A 59 -5.30 -2.71 -5.69
CA SER A 59 -5.62 -2.90 -7.11
C SER A 59 -6.03 -1.56 -7.70
N THR A 60 -5.31 -1.07 -8.71
CA THR A 60 -5.63 0.18 -9.43
C THR A 60 -6.86 0.05 -10.34
N SER A 61 -7.59 -1.06 -10.27
CA SER A 61 -8.75 -1.39 -11.13
C SER A 61 -10.12 -1.04 -10.54
N ASP A 62 -10.19 -0.18 -9.52
CA ASP A 62 -11.45 0.45 -9.08
C ASP A 62 -11.54 1.90 -9.57
#